data_AF-A0A0M7B623-F1
#
_entry.id   AF-A0A0M7B623-F1
#
_cell.length_a   1.000
_cell.length_b   1.000
_cell.length_c   1.000
_cell.angle_alpha   90.00
_cell.angle_beta   90.00
_cell.angle_gamma   90.00
#
_symmetry.space_group_name_H-M   'P 1'
#
loop_
_entity.id
_entity.type
_entity.pdbx_description
1 polymer ?
#
loop_
_entity_poly.entity_id
_entity_poly.type
_entity_poly.pdbx_seq_one_letter_code
_entity_poly.pdbx_strand_id
1 'polypeptide(L)' 'MKRSRFSEEQIIGMLKEQEAGMSTADVCRKHGVPKFDS' A
#
# COMPACT_ATOMS: atom_id res chain seq x y z
N MET A 1 21.49 4.05 -0.83
CA MET A 1 20.17 3.63 -1.34
C MET A 1 19.19 3.68 -0.19
N LYS A 2 18.14 4.53 -0.26
CA LYS A 2 17.09 4.55 0.77
C LYS A 2 16.45 3.15 0.81
N ARG A 3 16.52 2.46 1.96
CA ARG A 3 15.75 1.22 2.12
C ARG A 3 14.28 1.59 1.95
N SER A 4 13.65 1.13 0.89
CA SER A 4 12.19 1.25 0.75
C SER A 4 11.56 0.60 1.97
N ARG A 5 10.56 1.26 2.57
CA ARG A 5 9.81 0.70 3.71
C ARG A 5 8.99 -0.54 3.30
N PHE A 6 8.76 -0.71 2.00
CA PHE A 6 7.98 -1.79 1.41
C PHE A 6 8.80 -2.52 0.35
N SER A 7 8.66 -3.84 0.27
CA SER A 7 9.22 -4.65 -0.83
C SER A 7 8.40 -4.48 -2.11
N GLU A 8 8.98 -4.81 -3.26
CA GLU A 8 8.29 -4.76 -4.54
C GLU A 8 7.05 -5.67 -4.57
N GLU A 9 7.13 -6.85 -3.96
CA GLU A 9 6.00 -7.75 -3.80
C GLU A 9 4.86 -7.13 -2.99
N GLN A 10 5.17 -6.39 -1.92
CA GLN A 10 4.16 -5.68 -1.14
C GLN A 10 3.50 -4.57 -1.96
N ILE A 11 4.27 -3.84 -2.77
CA ILE A 11 3.74 -2.79 -3.65
C ILE A 11 2.80 -3.41 -4.69
N ILE A 12 3.21 -4.51 -5.35
CA ILE A 12 2.37 -5.22 -6.33
C ILE A 12 1.09 -5.75 -5.67
N GLY A 13 1.18 -6.28 -4.45
CA GLY A 13 0.02 -6.72 -3.68
C GLY A 13 -0.98 -5.59 -3.43
N MET A 14 -0.50 -4.44 -2.95
CA MET A 14 -1.35 -3.27 -2.72
C MET A 14 -2.04 -2.77 -3.99
N LEU A 15 -1.31 -2.74 -5.12
CA LEU A 15 -1.88 -2.33 -6.42
C LEU A 15 -2.99 -3.28 -6.88
N LYS A 16 -2.78 -4.60 -6.76
CA LYS A 16 -3.80 -5.59 -7.10
C LYS A 16 -5.05 -5.48 -6.23
N GLU A 17 -4.88 -5.22 -4.93
CA GLU A 17 -6.02 -5.04 -4.02
C GLU A 17 -6.82 -3.78 -4.38
N GLN A 18 -6.14 -2.69 -4.73
CA GLN A 18 -6.80 -1.48 -5.19
C GLN A 18 -7.50 -1.70 -6.55
N GLU A 19 -6.89 -2.43 -7.49
CA GLU A 19 -7.51 -2.80 -8.77
C GLU A 19 -8.70 -3.75 -8.59
N ALA A 20 -8.69 -4.61 -7.57
CA ALA A 20 -9.80 -5.47 -7.20
C ALA A 20 -11.00 -4.72 -6.58
N GLY A 21 -10.92 -3.38 -6.48
CA GLY A 21 -11.99 -2.53 -5.98
C GLY A 21 -11.92 -2.23 -4.48
N MET A 22 -10.81 -2.60 -3.81
CA MET A 22 -10.60 -2.25 -2.41
C MET A 22 -10.26 -0.76 -2.30
N SER A 23 -10.85 -0.05 -1.34
CA SER A 23 -10.58 1.37 -1.18
C SER A 23 -9.12 1.60 -0.75
N THR A 24 -8.50 2.68 -1.21
CA THR A 24 -7.11 3.02 -0.82
C THR A 24 -6.98 3.12 0.70
N ALA A 25 -8.02 3.57 1.40
CA ALA A 25 -8.04 3.64 2.86
C ALA A 25 -7.95 2.25 3.53
N ASP A 26 -8.62 1.24 2.96
CA ASP A 26 -8.58 -0.14 3.45
C ASP A 26 -7.24 -0.79 3.15
N VAL A 27 -6.69 -0.59 1.95
CA VAL A 27 -5.35 -1.06 1.58
C VAL A 27 -4.30 -0.43 2.50
N CYS A 28 -4.35 0.88 2.75
CA CYS A 28 -3.43 1.55 3.65
C CYS A 28 -3.55 1.05 5.10
N ARG A 29 -4.76 0.82 5.60
CA ARG A 29 -4.99 0.23 6.93
C ARG A 29 -4.43 -1.17 7.04
N LYS A 30 -4.67 -2.02 6.05
CA LYS A 30 -4.25 -3.42 6.03
C LYS A 30 -2.74 -3.57 6.00
N HIS A 31 -2.06 -2.69 5.26
CA HIS A 31 -0.61 -2.76 5.07
C HIS A 31 0.19 -1.81 5.97
N GLY A 32 -0.45 -1.16 6.93
CA GLY A 32 0.22 -0.22 7.85
C GLY A 32 0.86 0.96 7.12
N VAL A 33 0.32 1.34 5.97
CA VAL A 33 0.77 2.50 5.22
C VAL A 33 0.34 3.74 6.00
N PRO A 34 1.28 4.61 6.42
CA PRO A 34 0.89 5.86 7.05
C PRO A 34 -0.02 6.61 6.08
N LYS A 35 -1.15 7.13 6.58
CA LYS A 35 -1.98 8.02 5.77
C LYS A 35 -1.08 9.13 5.24
N PHE A 36 -1.11 9.37 3.94
CA PHE A 36 -0.62 10.60 3.34
C PHE A 36 -1.60 11.72 3.74
N ASP A 37 -1.72 11.97 5.04
CA ASP A 37 -2.35 13.17 5.56
C ASP A 37 -1.34 14.29 5.27
N SER A 38 -1.64 15.08 4.24
CA SER A 38 -1.01 16.38 4.01
C SER A 38 -1.76 17.44 4.79
#